data_AF-A0A9V1DWC4-F1
#
_entry.id   AF-A0A9V1DWC4-F1
#
_cell.length_a   1.000
_cell.length_b   1.000
_cell.length_c   1.000
_cell.angle_alpha   90.00
_cell.angle_beta   90.00
_cell.angle_gamma   90.00
#
_symmetry.space_group_name_H-M   'P 1'
#
loop_
_entity.id
_entity.type
_entity.pdbx_description
1 polymer ?
#
loop_
_entity_poly.entity_id
_entity_poly.type
_entity_poly.pdbx_seq_one_letter_code
_entity_poly.pdbx_strand_id
1 'polypeptide(L)'
;MAVITNLVTRFLKCCIYFLMSCFFFHVIFVLYGAPLIELVLETFLFAVILSTFTTVPCLCLLGPNIKAWLRVFSRNGVTSIWENSLQITTISSFIGTWLGAFPIPLDWERPWQVWPISCTLGATFGYVAGLVISPLWIYWNRKQLTYKNN
;
A
#
# COMPACT_ATOMS: atom_id res chain seq x y z
N MET A 1 17.19 -14.99 -26.31
CA MET A 1 16.79 -15.90 -25.22
C MET A 1 17.07 -15.35 -23.82
N ALA A 2 18.31 -14.98 -23.46
CA ALA A 2 18.65 -14.53 -22.09
C ALA A 2 17.81 -13.35 -21.54
N VAL A 3 17.47 -12.36 -22.38
CA VAL A 3 16.62 -11.21 -21.98
C VAL A 3 15.21 -11.64 -21.60
N ILE A 4 14.62 -12.57 -22.37
CA ILE A 4 13.27 -13.09 -22.12
C ILE A 4 13.26 -13.89 -20.82
N THR A 5 14.26 -14.75 -20.60
CA THR A 5 14.42 -15.52 -19.36
C THR A 5 14.52 -14.61 -18.13
N ASN A 6 15.28 -13.51 -18.24
CA ASN A 6 15.41 -12.54 -17.15
C ASN A 6 14.11 -11.78 -16.88
N LEU A 7 13.36 -11.41 -17.92
CA LEU A 7 12.05 -10.75 -17.78
C LEU A 7 11.05 -11.67 -17.07
N VAL A 8 10.94 -12.93 -17.53
CA VAL A 8 10.06 -13.94 -16.93
C VAL A 8 10.43 -14.16 -15.46
N THR A 9 11.72 -14.29 -15.15
CA THR A 9 12.19 -14.47 -13.77
C THR A 9 11.82 -13.27 -12.88
N ARG A 10 11.95 -12.04 -13.39
CA ARG A 10 11.56 -10.83 -12.65
C ARG A 10 10.06 -10.77 -12.42
N PHE A 11 9.26 -11.05 -13.45
CA PHE A 11 7.81 -11.07 -13.36
C PHE A 11 7.32 -12.08 -12.32
N LEU A 12 7.84 -13.32 -12.37
CA LEU A 12 7.52 -14.36 -11.38
C LEU A 12 7.86 -13.93 -9.96
N LYS A 13 9.03 -13.31 -9.74
CA LYS A 13 9.38 -12.73 -8.43
C LYS A 13 8.36 -11.67 -8.01
N CYS A 14 7.96 -10.76 -8.89
CA CYS A 14 6.93 -9.77 -8.55
C CYS A 14 5.61 -10.42 -8.14
N CYS A 15 5.15 -11.45 -8.86
CA CYS A 15 3.94 -12.20 -8.51
C CYS A 15 4.07 -12.85 -7.14
N ILE A 16 5.20 -13.49 -6.84
CA ILE A 16 5.46 -14.10 -5.53
C ILE A 16 5.39 -13.05 -4.42
N TYR A 17 6.04 -11.90 -4.60
CA TYR A 17 6.06 -10.83 -3.59
C TYR A 17 4.66 -10.24 -3.35
N PHE A 18 3.88 -10.06 -4.40
CA PHE A 18 2.48 -9.61 -4.29
C PHE A 18 1.60 -10.64 -3.57
N LEU A 19 1.71 -11.92 -3.91
CA LEU A 19 0.96 -12.96 -3.21
C LEU A 19 1.36 -13.05 -1.73
N MET A 20 2.67 -12.97 -1.44
CA MET A 20 3.17 -12.94 -0.06
C MET A 20 2.62 -11.74 0.72
N SER A 21 2.51 -10.55 0.10
CA SER A 21 1.91 -9.39 0.78
C SER A 21 0.42 -9.59 1.04
N CYS A 22 -0.33 -10.19 0.11
CA CYS A 22 -1.75 -10.51 0.30
C CYS A 22 -1.95 -11.44 1.49
N PHE A 23 -1.19 -12.53 1.57
CA PHE A 23 -1.25 -13.45 2.71
C PHE A 23 -0.83 -12.77 4.01
N PHE A 24 0.23 -11.97 3.99
CA PHE A 24 0.69 -11.22 5.16
C PHE A 24 -0.39 -10.28 5.70
N PHE A 25 -1.04 -9.47 4.85
CA PHE A 25 -2.12 -8.59 5.30
C PHE A 25 -3.36 -9.35 5.74
N HIS A 26 -3.73 -10.45 5.08
CA HIS A 26 -4.83 -11.29 5.53
C HIS A 26 -4.61 -11.80 6.96
N VAL A 27 -3.41 -12.32 7.24
CA VAL A 27 -3.03 -12.76 8.60
C VAL A 27 -3.08 -11.60 9.59
N ILE A 28 -2.55 -10.42 9.23
CA ILE A 28 -2.65 -9.23 10.09
C ILE A 28 -4.11 -8.90 10.40
N PHE A 29 -4.99 -8.83 9.41
CA PHE A 29 -6.40 -8.47 9.63
C PHE A 29 -7.11 -9.45 10.56
N VAL A 30 -6.86 -10.75 10.38
CA VAL A 30 -7.33 -11.81 11.29
C VAL A 30 -6.83 -11.57 12.72
N LEU A 31 -5.54 -11.27 12.90
CA LEU A 31 -4.96 -10.97 14.22
C LEU A 31 -5.55 -9.70 14.85
N TYR A 32 -6.01 -8.75 14.03
CA TYR A 32 -6.71 -7.54 14.46
C TYR A 32 -8.23 -7.73 14.66
N GLY A 33 -8.74 -8.96 14.54
CA GLY A 33 -10.12 -9.31 14.87
C GLY A 33 -11.05 -9.55 13.69
N ALA A 34 -10.54 -9.64 12.45
CA ALA A 34 -11.36 -10.03 11.30
C ALA A 34 -11.86 -11.49 11.43
N PRO A 35 -13.10 -11.81 11.01
CA PRO A 35 -13.64 -13.16 11.16
C PRO A 35 -12.88 -14.23 10.36
N LEU A 36 -12.56 -15.33 11.06
CA LEU A 36 -11.73 -16.43 10.55
C LEU A 36 -12.44 -17.43 9.63
N ILE A 37 -13.78 -17.45 9.62
CA ILE A 37 -14.55 -18.51 8.94
C ILE A 37 -15.61 -17.89 8.03
N GLU A 38 -16.43 -16.99 8.55
CA GLU A 38 -17.60 -16.45 7.83
C GLU A 38 -17.23 -15.43 6.74
N LEU A 39 -16.13 -14.68 6.91
CA LEU A 39 -15.72 -13.59 6.02
C LEU A 39 -14.28 -13.75 5.51
N VAL A 40 -13.83 -14.99 5.31
CA VAL A 40 -12.45 -15.28 4.88
C VAL A 40 -12.17 -14.70 3.50
N LEU A 41 -13.10 -14.88 2.56
CA LEU A 41 -12.93 -14.41 1.18
C LEU A 41 -12.89 -12.89 1.14
N GLU A 42 -13.78 -12.23 1.86
CA GLU A 42 -13.89 -10.77 1.96
C GLU A 42 -12.64 -10.19 2.60
N THR A 43 -12.17 -10.79 3.70
CA THR A 43 -10.92 -10.40 4.36
C THR A 43 -9.71 -10.58 3.44
N PHE A 44 -9.67 -11.66 2.66
CA PHE A 44 -8.62 -11.89 1.68
C PHE A 44 -8.68 -10.91 0.51
N LEU A 45 -9.86 -10.63 -0.03
CA LEU A 45 -10.06 -9.63 -1.09
C LEU A 45 -9.66 -8.23 -0.61
N PHE A 46 -9.96 -7.88 0.64
CA PHE A 46 -9.48 -6.64 1.23
C PHE A 46 -7.94 -6.61 1.34
N ALA A 47 -7.31 -7.73 1.72
CA ALA A 47 -5.86 -7.86 1.72
C ALA A 47 -5.23 -7.73 0.32
N VAL A 48 -5.92 -8.20 -0.72
CA VAL A 48 -5.54 -7.99 -2.13
C VAL A 48 -5.63 -6.50 -2.50
N ILE A 49 -6.70 -5.80 -2.10
CA ILE A 49 -6.85 -4.36 -2.35
C ILE A 49 -5.73 -3.57 -1.66
N LEU A 50 -5.49 -3.79 -0.36
CA LEU A 50 -4.44 -3.08 0.35
C LEU A 50 -3.04 -3.43 -0.20
N SER A 51 -2.79 -4.69 -0.57
CA SER A 51 -1.57 -5.08 -1.29
C SER A 51 -1.42 -4.36 -2.62
N THR A 52 -2.52 -4.14 -3.33
CA THR A 52 -2.51 -3.43 -4.62
C THR A 52 -2.10 -1.97 -4.41
N PHE A 53 -2.60 -1.30 -3.38
CA PHE A 53 -2.24 0.10 -3.12
C PHE A 53 -0.82 0.29 -2.56
N THR A 54 -0.26 -0.72 -1.89
CA THR A 54 1.03 -0.60 -1.20
C THR A 54 2.18 -1.30 -1.92
N THR A 55 1.96 -2.54 -2.37
CA THR A 55 3.02 -3.44 -2.86
C THR A 55 3.20 -3.33 -4.37
N VAL A 56 2.13 -3.15 -5.15
CA VAL A 56 2.25 -3.01 -6.61
C VAL A 56 3.06 -1.77 -7.01
N PRO A 57 2.85 -0.57 -6.44
CA PRO A 57 3.71 0.58 -6.72
C PRO A 57 5.19 0.32 -6.38
N CYS A 58 5.47 -0.38 -5.27
CA CYS A 58 6.83 -0.79 -4.89
C CYS A 58 7.46 -1.72 -5.93
N LEU A 59 6.71 -2.71 -6.40
CA LEU A 59 7.18 -3.64 -7.42
C LEU A 59 7.41 -2.96 -8.76
N CYS A 60 6.55 -2.02 -9.15
CA CYS A 60 6.70 -1.26 -10.40
C CYS A 60 7.90 -0.31 -10.36
N LEU A 61 8.10 0.42 -9.25
CA LEU A 61 9.14 1.44 -9.17
C LEU A 61 10.51 0.88 -8.75
N LEU A 62 10.53 -0.01 -7.75
CA LEU A 62 11.76 -0.50 -7.12
C LEU A 62 12.11 -1.94 -7.54
N GLY A 63 11.17 -2.65 -8.17
CA GLY A 63 11.30 -4.08 -8.45
C GLY A 63 11.27 -4.94 -7.18
N PRO A 64 11.51 -6.26 -7.31
CA PRO A 64 11.60 -7.17 -6.17
C PRO A 64 12.96 -7.04 -5.45
N ASN A 65 13.33 -5.81 -5.06
CA ASN A 65 14.57 -5.48 -4.36
C ASN A 65 14.27 -4.97 -2.94
N ILE A 66 14.29 -5.88 -1.97
CA ILE A 66 13.96 -5.60 -0.57
C ILE A 66 14.86 -4.51 0.02
N LYS A 67 16.15 -4.45 -0.36
CA LYS A 67 17.06 -3.40 0.13
C LYS A 67 16.61 -2.01 -0.32
N ALA A 68 16.11 -1.88 -1.55
CA ALA A 68 15.57 -0.63 -2.05
C ALA A 68 14.29 -0.23 -1.30
N TRP A 69 13.44 -1.20 -0.96
CA TRP A 69 12.21 -0.97 -0.21
C TRP A 69 12.52 -0.49 1.21
N LEU A 70 13.40 -1.20 1.92
CA LEU A 70 13.85 -0.83 3.26
C LEU A 70 14.47 0.58 3.27
N ARG A 71 15.27 0.91 2.26
CA ARG A 71 15.82 2.26 2.11
C ARG A 71 14.70 3.28 1.96
N VAL A 72 13.75 3.11 1.03
CA VAL A 72 12.69 4.10 0.78
C VAL A 72 11.82 4.34 2.02
N PHE A 73 11.52 3.30 2.79
CA PHE A 73 10.74 3.41 4.03
C PHE A 73 11.58 3.74 5.28
N SER A 74 12.89 3.96 5.13
CA SER A 74 13.75 4.43 6.22
C SER A 74 13.76 5.96 6.34
N ARG A 75 14.19 6.47 7.50
CA ARG A 75 14.31 7.90 7.73
C ARG A 75 15.28 8.53 6.72
N ASN A 76 14.79 9.49 5.93
CA ASN A 76 15.53 10.20 4.88
C ASN A 76 16.04 9.33 3.71
N GLY A 77 15.55 8.11 3.52
CA GLY A 77 16.03 7.22 2.47
C GLY A 77 15.41 7.43 1.08
N VAL A 78 14.45 8.36 0.97
CA VAL A 78 13.88 8.79 -0.31
C VAL A 78 14.89 9.63 -1.09
N THR A 79 15.17 9.18 -2.31
CA THR A 79 16.14 9.78 -3.23
C THR A 79 15.52 10.37 -4.48
N SER A 80 14.28 10.00 -4.81
CA SER A 80 13.59 10.50 -5.99
C SER A 80 12.17 10.97 -5.69
N ILE A 81 11.64 11.82 -6.57
CA ILE A 81 10.27 12.32 -6.50
C ILE A 81 9.26 11.15 -6.53
N TRP A 82 9.53 10.13 -7.35
CA TRP A 82 8.71 8.93 -7.46
C TRP A 82 8.69 8.11 -6.17
N GLU A 83 9.84 7.96 -5.50
CA GLU A 83 9.94 7.28 -4.21
C GLU A 83 9.16 8.02 -3.12
N ASN A 84 9.15 9.35 -3.17
CA ASN A 84 8.36 10.16 -2.26
C ASN A 84 6.85 9.96 -2.50
N SER A 85 6.41 9.95 -3.75
CA SER A 85 5.02 9.65 -4.11
C SER A 85 4.60 8.27 -3.65
N LEU A 86 5.46 7.28 -3.81
CA LEU A 86 5.26 5.92 -3.34
C LEU A 86 5.09 5.86 -1.81
N GLN A 87 5.94 6.57 -1.07
CA GLN A 87 5.88 6.58 0.39
C GLN A 87 4.59 7.25 0.88
N ILE A 88 4.24 8.41 0.32
CA ILE A 88 3.03 9.15 0.68
C ILE A 88 1.77 8.31 0.42
N THR A 89 1.65 7.71 -0.77
CA THR A 89 0.48 6.88 -1.14
C THR A 89 0.38 5.61 -0.29
N THR A 90 1.51 4.97 0.04
CA THR A 90 1.53 3.79 0.90
C THR A 90 1.08 4.13 2.31
N ILE A 91 1.66 5.18 2.92
CA ILE A 91 1.32 5.62 4.28
C ILE A 91 -0.14 6.06 4.35
N SER A 92 -0.62 6.83 3.38
CA SER A 92 -2.00 7.31 3.37
C SER A 92 -3.00 6.17 3.21
N SER A 93 -2.69 5.10 2.47
CA SER A 93 -3.53 3.91 2.35
C SER A 93 -3.67 3.15 3.68
N PHE A 94 -2.57 3.02 4.44
CA PHE A 94 -2.60 2.42 5.77
C PHE A 94 -3.38 3.27 6.78
N ILE A 95 -3.14 4.59 6.79
CA ILE A 95 -3.90 5.53 7.64
C ILE A 95 -5.39 5.44 7.29
N GLY A 96 -5.72 5.46 6.00
CA GLY A 96 -7.10 5.33 5.53
C GLY A 96 -7.76 4.02 5.96
N THR A 97 -7.05 2.89 5.84
CA THR A 97 -7.50 1.58 6.33
C THR A 97 -7.81 1.63 7.81
N TRP A 98 -6.89 2.18 8.61
CA TRP A 98 -7.03 2.26 10.05
C TRP A 98 -8.19 3.17 10.48
N LEU A 99 -8.33 4.32 9.82
CA LEU A 99 -9.48 5.22 10.02
C LEU A 99 -10.80 4.55 9.63
N GLY A 100 -10.81 3.73 8.58
CA GLY A 100 -11.97 2.95 8.16
C GLY A 100 -12.36 1.84 9.15
N ALA A 101 -11.49 1.48 10.09
CA ALA A 101 -11.83 0.54 11.15
C ALA A 101 -12.59 1.21 12.31
N PHE A 102 -12.43 2.53 12.52
CA PHE A 102 -13.07 3.25 13.63
C PHE A 102 -14.60 3.27 13.61
N PRO A 103 -15.29 3.33 12.45
CA PRO A 103 -16.75 3.28 12.42
C PRO A 103 -17.34 1.94 12.82
N ILE A 104 -16.55 0.84 12.83
CA ILE A 104 -17.04 -0.52 13.09
C ILE A 104 -17.58 -0.65 14.53
N PRO A 105 -16.85 -0.28 15.60
CA PRO A 105 -17.34 -0.45 16.97
C PRO A 105 -18.42 0.56 17.37
N LEU A 106 -18.60 1.63 16.58
CA LEU A 106 -19.62 2.64 16.84
C LEU A 106 -21.02 2.19 16.38
N ASP A 107 -21.06 1.16 15.52
CA ASP A 107 -22.24 0.42 15.07
C ASP A 107 -23.49 1.31 14.87
N TRP A 108 -23.45 2.18 13.86
CA TRP A 108 -24.61 3.00 13.48
C TRP A 108 -25.64 2.20 12.67
N GLU A 109 -25.57 0.86 12.71
CA GLU A 109 -26.45 -0.06 11.99
C GLU A 109 -26.47 0.22 10.48
N ARG A 110 -25.35 0.69 9.91
CA ARG A 110 -25.24 1.02 8.48
C ARG A 110 -24.47 -0.06 7.73
N PRO A 111 -24.93 -0.46 6.53
CA PRO A 111 -24.30 -1.52 5.75
C PRO A 111 -22.86 -1.17 5.32
N TRP A 112 -22.52 0.12 5.22
CA TRP A 112 -21.16 0.55 4.86
C TRP A 112 -20.15 0.41 6.01
N GLN A 113 -20.61 0.28 7.26
CA GLN A 113 -19.74 0.12 8.44
C GLN A 113 -19.23 -1.31 8.60
N VAL A 114 -19.90 -2.29 7.99
CA VAL A 114 -19.58 -3.71 8.15
C VAL A 114 -18.17 -4.02 7.63
N TRP A 115 -17.45 -4.90 8.30
CA TRP A 115 -16.15 -5.40 7.83
C TRP A 115 -16.30 -6.20 6.52
N PRO A 116 -15.41 -6.03 5.52
CA PRO A 116 -14.31 -5.08 5.41
C PRO A 116 -14.68 -3.80 4.62
N ILE A 117 -15.97 -3.51 4.40
CA ILE A 117 -16.44 -2.43 3.53
C ILE A 117 -15.90 -1.07 4.00
N SER A 118 -16.05 -0.75 5.29
CA SER A 118 -15.60 0.53 5.85
C SER A 118 -14.08 0.72 5.70
N CYS A 119 -13.30 -0.32 6.00
CA CYS A 119 -11.85 -0.34 5.82
C CYS A 119 -11.43 -0.24 4.36
N THR A 120 -12.19 -0.86 3.44
CA THR A 120 -11.92 -0.78 1.99
C THR A 120 -12.16 0.63 1.46
N LEU A 121 -13.24 1.28 1.88
CA LEU A 121 -13.50 2.69 1.58
C LEU A 121 -12.39 3.57 2.15
N GLY A 122 -12.01 3.35 3.42
CA GLY A 122 -10.91 4.06 4.07
C GLY A 122 -9.58 3.91 3.31
N ALA A 123 -9.19 2.69 2.95
CA ALA A 123 -7.99 2.41 2.17
C ALA A 123 -8.01 3.13 0.81
N THR A 124 -9.16 3.11 0.13
CA THR A 124 -9.34 3.73 -1.18
C THR A 124 -9.26 5.26 -1.09
N PHE A 125 -9.95 5.88 -0.13
CA PHE A 125 -9.86 7.31 0.11
C PHE A 125 -8.44 7.72 0.54
N GLY A 126 -7.79 6.93 1.38
CA GLY A 126 -6.40 7.11 1.77
C GLY A 126 -5.45 7.09 0.57
N TYR A 127 -5.59 6.10 -0.31
CA TYR A 127 -4.77 6.00 -1.52
C TYR A 127 -5.00 7.21 -2.46
N VAL A 128 -6.26 7.55 -2.74
CA VAL A 128 -6.62 8.72 -3.57
C VAL A 128 -6.11 10.02 -2.96
N ALA A 129 -6.27 10.21 -1.64
CA ALA A 129 -5.71 11.36 -0.95
C ALA A 129 -4.18 11.40 -1.09
N GLY A 130 -3.50 10.26 -0.99
CA GLY A 130 -2.05 10.17 -1.23
C GLY A 130 -1.64 10.59 -2.63
N LEU A 131 -2.41 10.21 -3.66
CA LEU A 131 -2.18 10.62 -5.05
C LEU A 131 -2.35 12.13 -5.25
N VAL A 132 -3.18 12.80 -4.44
CA VAL A 132 -3.36 14.25 -4.48
C VAL A 132 -2.32 14.97 -3.61
N ILE A 133 -2.06 14.48 -2.40
CA ILE A 133 -1.12 15.06 -1.44
C ILE A 133 0.30 15.00 -1.99
N SER A 134 0.68 13.92 -2.66
CA SER A 134 2.04 13.75 -3.19
C SER A 134 2.48 14.89 -4.10
N PRO A 135 1.80 15.20 -5.22
CA PRO A 135 2.20 16.30 -6.10
C PRO A 135 2.13 17.66 -5.41
N LEU A 136 1.15 17.89 -4.52
CA LEU A 136 1.07 19.13 -3.73
C LEU A 136 2.28 19.30 -2.81
N TRP A 137 2.68 18.23 -2.12
CA TRP A 137 3.85 18.23 -1.24
C TRP A 137 5.13 18.45 -2.05
N ILE A 138 5.28 17.80 -3.21
CA ILE A 138 6.42 17.99 -4.10
C ILE A 138 6.47 19.44 -4.60
N TYR A 139 5.34 20.00 -5.03
CA TYR A 139 5.24 21.37 -5.51
C TYR A 139 5.63 22.39 -4.44
N TRP A 140 5.19 22.17 -3.19
CA TRP A 140 5.52 23.01 -2.04
C TRP A 140 7.01 22.93 -1.68
N ASN A 141 7.58 21.73 -1.70
CA ASN A 141 8.97 21.48 -1.29
C ASN A 141 9.99 21.54 -2.45
N ARG A 142 9.55 21.95 -3.65
CA ARG A 142 10.36 21.90 -4.88
C ARG A 142 11.74 22.54 -4.74
N LYS A 143 11.84 23.69 -4.04
CA LYS A 143 13.10 24.41 -3.87
C LYS A 143 14.12 23.56 -3.10
N GLN A 144 13.71 22.91 -2.00
CA GLN A 144 14.59 22.07 -1.20
C GLN A 144 15.00 20.79 -1.94
N LEU A 145 14.10 20.23 -2.75
CA LEU A 145 14.40 19.05 -3.57
C LEU A 145 15.42 19.36 -4.67
N THR A 146 15.35 20.54 -5.30
CA THR A 146 16.34 20.96 -6.32
C THR A 146 17.74 21.12 -5.71
N TYR A 147 17.87 21.70 -4.51
CA TYR A 147 19.17 21.87 -3.85
C TYR A 147 19.80 20.56 -3.37
N LYS A 148 19.01 19.51 -3.14
CA LYS A 148 19.53 18.20 -2.71
C LYS A 148 20.05 17.35 -3.87
N ASN A 149 19.72 17.72 -5.10
CA ASN A 149 20.11 17.01 -6.33
C ASN A 149 21.31 17.66 -7.06
N ASN A 150 21.81 18.81 -6.58
CA ASN A 150 23.04 19.46 -7.06
C ASN A 150 24.18 19.22 -6.08
#